data_AF-A0A022RJJ5-F1
#
_entry.id   AF-A0A022RJJ5-F1
#
_cell.length_a   1.000
_cell.length_b   1.000
_cell.length_c   1.000
_cell.angle_alpha   90.00
_cell.angle_beta   90.00
_cell.angle_gamma   90.00
#
_symmetry.space_group_name_H-M   'P 1'
#
loop_
_entity.id
_entity.type
_entity.pdbx_description
1 polymer ?
#
loop_
_entity_poly.entity_id
_entity_poly.type
_entity_poly.pdbx_seq_one_letter_code
_entity_poly.pdbx_strand_id
1 'polypeptide(L)'
;MAILSLPLVTSIFKKPHFSVLLIAGRSINSGSPPIFRPKRFFSAAAANLSSAGTHTSSISSPTEQEKLKQSSSLASSALTFQQAIQRLQEYWASVGCAVMQCSNTEVGAGTMNPLTFLRVLGPEPWNVAYVEPSIRPDDSRYGENPNRLQRHTQFQVILKPDPGNSQDLFIRSLSALGINVNDHDIRFVEDNWESPVLGAWGLGWEIWMDGMEITQFTYFQQAGSLPLTPVSVEITYGLERILMLLQGVDHFKKIRYADGITYGELFLENEKEMSAYYLEHAGVDHIHKHFDLFEAESRRLLDLGLAIPAYDQLLKTSHAFNVLDARGFVGVTERARYFGRMRSLARQCAQLWLKTRESLGHPLGVASQPDHLGFRKEDIEELKEKVSVGPRTFILEIGTEELPPSDVLNACSQLKDLVKQLLGKQRLNYGDVRTCGTPRRLVVHVENLCDKQVANQVEVRGPPASKAFDEEGNPTKAAEGFCRKNGVPLSSLYRRVEGKTEYVYVRAVEPSRLALEVLSEELPSALAKISFPKSMRWNSEVCAAVAIYSISV
;
A
#
# COMPACT_ATOMS: atom_id res chain seq x y z
N MET A 1 8.42 -37.53 25.81
CA MET A 1 6.96 -37.61 25.89
C MET A 1 6.39 -37.02 24.63
N ALA A 2 5.78 -37.86 23.80
CA ALA A 2 5.14 -37.46 22.55
C ALA A 2 3.73 -36.92 22.87
N ILE A 3 3.40 -35.74 22.37
CA ILE A 3 2.01 -35.30 22.19
C ILE A 3 1.91 -34.89 20.72
N LEU A 4 1.32 -35.80 19.95
CA LEU A 4 0.72 -35.49 18.67
C LEU A 4 -0.45 -34.53 18.92
N SER A 5 -0.38 -33.33 18.36
CA SER A 5 -1.56 -32.52 18.08
C SER A 5 -1.50 -32.10 16.61
N LEU A 6 -2.40 -32.68 15.83
CA LEU A 6 -2.79 -32.20 14.51
C LEU A 6 -3.91 -31.17 14.73
N PRO A 7 -3.72 -29.87 14.44
CA PRO A 7 -4.80 -29.03 13.96
C PRO A 7 -4.77 -29.04 12.43
N LEU A 8 -5.88 -29.46 11.82
CA LEU A 8 -6.15 -29.22 10.41
C LEU A 8 -6.29 -27.70 10.24
N VAL A 9 -5.23 -27.02 9.81
CA VAL A 9 -5.28 -25.62 9.36
C VAL A 9 -5.71 -25.63 7.91
N THR A 10 -6.95 -25.23 7.63
CA THR A 10 -7.39 -24.94 6.26
C THR A 10 -6.91 -23.53 5.88
N SER A 11 -5.65 -23.44 5.45
CA SER A 11 -5.16 -22.22 4.81
C SER A 11 -5.60 -22.21 3.35
N ILE A 12 -6.46 -21.27 2.95
CA ILE A 12 -6.74 -21.00 1.54
C ILE A 12 -5.65 -20.04 1.04
N PHE A 13 -4.47 -20.59 0.74
CA PHE A 13 -3.48 -19.87 -0.04
C PHE A 13 -4.05 -19.65 -1.45
N LYS A 14 -4.32 -18.39 -1.84
CA LYS A 14 -4.31 -18.02 -3.25
C LYS A 14 -2.92 -18.34 -3.77
N LYS A 15 -2.80 -19.32 -4.68
CA LYS A 15 -1.60 -19.44 -5.52
C LYS A 15 -1.40 -18.08 -6.22
N PRO A 16 -0.16 -17.61 -6.40
CA PRO A 16 0.08 -16.41 -7.18
C PRO A 16 -0.48 -16.65 -8.59
N HIS A 17 -1.54 -15.94 -8.94
CA HIS A 17 -2.00 -15.88 -10.31
C HIS A 17 -0.94 -15.10 -11.09
N PHE A 18 -0.12 -15.82 -11.85
CA PHE A 18 0.53 -15.23 -13.00
C PHE A 18 -0.58 -14.77 -13.94
N SER A 19 -0.82 -13.46 -14.01
CA SER A 19 -1.63 -12.87 -15.07
C SER A 19 -0.92 -13.12 -16.40
N VAL A 20 -1.29 -14.21 -17.07
CA VAL A 20 -0.92 -14.44 -18.47
C VAL A 20 -1.66 -13.38 -19.27
N LEU A 21 -0.91 -12.41 -19.81
CA LEU A 21 -1.40 -11.52 -20.86
C LEU A 21 -1.85 -12.39 -22.04
N LEU A 22 -3.16 -12.55 -22.22
CA LEU A 22 -3.75 -13.08 -23.45
C LEU A 22 -3.70 -11.97 -24.50
N ILE A 23 -2.59 -11.90 -25.24
CA ILE A 23 -2.52 -11.14 -26.48
C ILE A 23 -3.25 -11.95 -27.56
N ALA A 24 -4.34 -11.39 -28.09
CA ALA A 24 -5.02 -11.92 -29.25
C ALA A 24 -4.06 -11.88 -30.47
N GLY A 25 -3.52 -13.03 -30.85
CA GLY A 25 -2.62 -13.18 -31.99
C GLY A 25 -3.37 -13.03 -33.32
N ARG A 26 -2.98 -12.04 -34.12
CA ARG A 26 -3.28 -11.98 -35.56
C ARG A 26 -2.25 -12.80 -36.33
N SER A 27 -2.74 -13.76 -37.11
CA SER A 27 -1.99 -14.61 -38.04
C SER A 27 -1.34 -13.80 -39.17
N ILE A 28 -0.04 -14.00 -39.40
CA ILE A 28 0.63 -13.71 -40.69
C ILE A 28 1.58 -14.87 -41.00
N ASN A 29 1.49 -15.34 -42.25
CA ASN A 29 2.09 -16.54 -42.80
C ASN A 29 3.61 -16.45 -43.08
N SER A 30 4.26 -17.60 -42.85
CA SER A 30 5.41 -18.27 -43.48
C SER A 30 6.49 -17.53 -44.30
N GLY A 31 7.75 -17.82 -43.96
CA GLY A 31 8.91 -17.70 -44.86
C GLY A 31 10.27 -17.85 -44.15
N SER A 32 10.76 -19.08 -43.97
CA SER A 32 12.19 -19.42 -43.71
C SER A 32 12.95 -19.49 -45.07
N PRO A 33 14.31 -19.55 -45.19
CA PRO A 33 15.36 -19.98 -44.22
C PRO A 33 16.72 -19.20 -44.38
N PRO A 34 17.96 -19.72 -44.07
CA PRO A 34 18.46 -20.48 -42.91
C PRO A 34 19.78 -19.94 -42.25
N ILE A 35 20.06 -20.48 -41.04
CA ILE A 35 21.37 -20.90 -40.44
C ILE A 35 22.46 -19.85 -40.16
N PHE A 36 22.87 -19.72 -38.88
CA PHE A 36 24.27 -19.90 -38.41
C PHE A 36 24.32 -20.01 -36.86
N ARG A 37 24.94 -21.09 -36.35
CA ARG A 37 25.28 -21.30 -34.92
C ARG A 37 26.72 -20.84 -34.65
N PRO A 38 27.04 -20.38 -33.43
CA PRO A 38 28.36 -20.64 -32.85
C PRO A 38 28.29 -21.47 -31.55
N LYS A 39 29.43 -22.11 -31.30
CA LYS A 39 29.69 -23.22 -30.38
C LYS A 39 29.88 -22.75 -28.94
N ARG A 40 29.42 -23.58 -27.99
CA ARG A 40 29.85 -23.58 -26.58
C ARG A 40 31.28 -24.12 -26.49
N PHE A 41 32.17 -23.41 -25.79
CA PHE A 41 33.41 -23.96 -25.27
C PHE A 41 33.24 -24.22 -23.77
N PHE A 42 33.39 -25.48 -23.37
CA PHE A 42 33.65 -25.89 -21.98
C PHE A 42 35.17 -25.88 -21.77
N SER A 43 35.62 -25.24 -20.70
CA SER A 43 37.01 -25.36 -20.20
C SER A 43 36.97 -26.03 -18.83
N ALA A 44 37.74 -27.10 -18.73
CA ALA A 44 37.83 -28.03 -17.61
C ALA A 44 38.56 -27.45 -16.39
N ALA A 45 38.15 -27.92 -15.22
CA ALA A 45 38.81 -27.72 -13.94
C ALA A 45 40.11 -28.54 -13.84
N ALA A 46 41.16 -27.92 -13.29
CA ALA A 46 42.37 -28.61 -12.85
C ALA A 46 42.38 -28.60 -11.31
N ALA A 47 42.34 -29.81 -10.72
CA ALA A 47 42.53 -30.04 -9.30
C ALA A 47 44.03 -30.20 -9.02
N ASN A 48 44.55 -29.47 -8.04
CA ASN A 48 45.85 -29.73 -7.43
C ASN A 48 45.65 -30.08 -5.95
N LEU A 49 46.05 -31.30 -5.60
CA LEU A 49 46.27 -31.74 -4.22
C LEU A 49 47.57 -31.12 -3.69
N SER A 50 47.57 -30.64 -2.43
CA SER A 50 48.72 -30.84 -1.55
C SER A 50 48.36 -30.77 -0.06
N SER A 51 48.77 -31.85 0.62
CA SER A 51 49.23 -32.01 2.01
C SER A 51 48.50 -31.34 3.18
N ALA A 52 47.95 -32.21 4.03
CA ALA A 52 47.59 -31.95 5.42
C ALA A 52 48.82 -31.66 6.28
N GLY A 53 48.78 -30.55 7.02
CA GLY A 53 49.68 -30.22 8.12
C GLY A 53 48.85 -29.82 9.34
N THR A 54 48.93 -30.61 10.39
CA THR A 54 48.35 -30.38 11.72
C THR A 54 48.96 -29.15 12.37
N HIS A 55 48.15 -28.11 12.64
CA HIS A 55 48.50 -27.07 13.60
C HIS A 55 47.34 -26.79 14.56
N THR A 56 47.68 -26.91 15.83
CA THR A 56 46.92 -26.66 17.05
C THR A 56 46.37 -25.24 17.11
N SER A 57 45.11 -25.13 17.53
CA SER A 57 44.37 -23.90 17.78
C SER A 57 44.91 -23.12 18.98
N SER A 58 45.40 -21.90 18.76
CA SER A 58 45.49 -20.85 19.77
C SER A 58 44.62 -19.68 19.32
N ILE A 59 43.55 -19.40 20.08
CA ILE A 59 42.67 -18.24 19.86
C ILE A 59 43.43 -17.01 20.35
N SER A 60 43.97 -16.21 19.42
CA SER A 60 44.44 -14.85 19.70
C SER A 60 43.39 -13.85 19.23
N SER A 61 43.03 -12.90 20.08
CA SER A 61 42.22 -11.73 19.73
C SER A 61 42.90 -10.92 18.62
N PRO A 62 42.17 -10.44 17.59
CA PRO A 62 42.78 -9.79 16.45
C PRO A 62 43.43 -8.47 16.87
N THR A 63 44.65 -8.26 16.37
CA THR A 63 45.41 -7.02 16.57
C THR A 63 44.73 -5.84 15.88
N GLU A 64 45.02 -4.61 16.32
CA GLU A 64 44.42 -3.37 15.81
C GLU A 64 44.61 -3.22 14.29
N GLN A 65 45.72 -3.72 13.75
CA GLN A 65 46.02 -3.77 12.30
C GLN A 65 45.17 -4.80 11.53
N GLU A 66 44.74 -5.90 12.16
CA GLU A 66 43.83 -6.88 11.56
C GLU A 66 42.39 -6.38 11.56
N LYS A 67 41.97 -5.63 12.58
CA LYS A 67 40.69 -4.90 12.57
C LYS A 67 40.64 -3.83 11.47
N LEU A 68 41.75 -3.10 11.27
CA LEU A 68 41.90 -2.14 10.17
C LEU A 68 41.90 -2.82 8.78
N LYS A 69 42.50 -4.00 8.65
CA LYS A 69 42.46 -4.80 7.40
C LYS A 69 41.10 -5.45 7.13
N GLN A 70 40.38 -5.90 8.15
CA GLN A 70 39.01 -6.40 8.00
C GLN A 70 38.04 -5.27 7.64
N SER A 71 38.17 -4.11 8.30
CA SER A 71 37.45 -2.87 7.97
C SER A 71 37.72 -2.43 6.53
N SER A 72 38.97 -2.47 6.07
CA SER A 72 39.30 -2.09 4.69
C SER A 72 38.87 -3.14 3.65
N SER A 73 38.83 -4.43 3.99
CA SER A 73 38.29 -5.48 3.11
C SER A 73 36.76 -5.44 3.01
N LEU A 74 36.06 -5.07 4.09
CA LEU A 74 34.60 -4.83 4.08
C LEU A 74 34.26 -3.56 3.30
N ALA A 75 35.07 -2.50 3.45
CA ALA A 75 34.95 -1.31 2.62
C ALA A 75 35.19 -1.64 1.14
N SER A 76 36.13 -2.52 0.79
CA SER A 76 36.37 -2.95 -0.61
C SER A 76 35.22 -3.70 -1.27
N SER A 77 34.27 -4.27 -0.51
CA SER A 77 33.11 -5.01 -1.06
C SER A 77 31.82 -4.20 -1.19
N ALA A 78 31.76 -2.99 -0.62
CA ALA A 78 30.54 -2.18 -0.63
C ALA A 78 30.28 -1.55 -2.00
N LEU A 79 29.01 -1.55 -2.45
CA LEU A 79 28.63 -1.00 -3.75
C LEU A 79 28.98 0.48 -3.88
N THR A 80 29.39 0.88 -5.09
CA THR A 80 29.46 2.30 -5.45
C THR A 80 28.06 2.88 -5.65
N PHE A 81 27.94 4.21 -5.61
CA PHE A 81 26.68 4.92 -5.88
C PHE A 81 26.06 4.55 -7.23
N GLN A 82 26.89 4.50 -8.27
CA GLN A 82 26.48 4.08 -9.60
C GLN A 82 25.96 2.63 -9.61
N GLN A 83 26.65 1.70 -8.95
CA GLN A 83 26.22 0.31 -8.87
C GLN A 83 24.92 0.14 -8.10
N ALA A 84 24.71 0.90 -7.03
CA ALA A 84 23.46 0.89 -6.27
C ALA A 84 22.26 1.33 -7.12
N ILE A 85 22.41 2.40 -7.91
CA ILE A 85 21.39 2.83 -8.88
C ILE A 85 21.08 1.71 -9.87
N GLN A 86 22.11 1.12 -10.48
CA GLN A 86 21.95 0.04 -11.47
C GLN A 86 21.21 -1.16 -10.87
N ARG A 87 21.58 -1.58 -9.66
CA ARG A 87 20.91 -2.71 -8.99
C ARG A 87 19.46 -2.44 -8.64
N LEU A 88 19.13 -1.22 -8.19
CA LEU A 88 17.73 -0.86 -7.95
C LEU A 88 16.94 -0.81 -9.25
N GLN A 89 17.50 -0.28 -10.34
CA GLN A 89 16.86 -0.30 -11.65
C GLN A 89 16.62 -1.73 -12.13
N GLU A 90 17.62 -2.61 -12.05
CA GLU A 90 17.52 -4.03 -12.40
C GLU A 90 16.48 -4.76 -11.55
N TYR A 91 16.50 -4.54 -10.22
CA TYR A 91 15.55 -5.15 -9.29
C TYR A 91 14.12 -4.73 -9.60
N TRP A 92 13.85 -3.43 -9.69
CA TRP A 92 12.50 -2.93 -9.93
C TRP A 92 11.99 -3.28 -11.34
N ALA A 93 12.87 -3.33 -12.34
CA ALA A 93 12.53 -3.87 -13.66
C ALA A 93 12.12 -5.35 -13.58
N SER A 94 12.83 -6.16 -12.78
CA SER A 94 12.54 -7.59 -12.63
C SER A 94 11.16 -7.89 -12.01
N VAL A 95 10.61 -6.94 -11.24
CA VAL A 95 9.26 -7.04 -10.64
C VAL A 95 8.19 -6.24 -11.41
N GLY A 96 8.51 -5.82 -12.64
CA GLY A 96 7.53 -5.27 -13.59
C GLY A 96 7.42 -3.75 -13.63
N CYS A 97 8.36 -3.00 -13.06
CA CYS A 97 8.41 -1.54 -13.24
C CYS A 97 9.05 -1.17 -14.59
N ALA A 98 8.49 -0.17 -15.26
CA ALA A 98 9.20 0.53 -16.32
C ALA A 98 10.34 1.37 -15.71
N VAL A 99 11.56 1.22 -16.21
CA VAL A 99 12.69 2.06 -15.77
C VAL A 99 12.71 3.34 -16.60
N MET A 100 12.55 4.48 -15.94
CA MET A 100 12.47 5.80 -16.57
C MET A 100 13.62 6.70 -16.15
N GLN A 101 13.70 7.86 -16.79
CA GLN A 101 14.69 8.90 -16.51
C GLN A 101 14.11 9.97 -15.59
N CYS A 102 14.99 10.73 -14.95
CA CYS A 102 14.64 11.88 -14.13
C CYS A 102 13.89 12.96 -14.92
N SER A 103 13.29 13.89 -14.18
CA SER A 103 12.75 15.12 -14.76
C SER A 103 13.87 15.93 -15.45
N ASN A 104 13.53 16.63 -16.52
CA ASN A 104 14.41 17.59 -17.19
C ASN A 104 14.25 19.02 -16.64
N THR A 105 13.44 19.22 -15.60
CA THR A 105 13.28 20.47 -14.84
C THR A 105 13.45 20.20 -13.35
N GLU A 106 13.84 21.22 -12.59
CA GLU A 106 14.04 21.15 -11.15
C GLU A 106 12.77 20.72 -10.41
N VAL A 107 12.91 19.68 -9.59
CA VAL A 107 11.84 19.14 -8.74
C VAL A 107 12.36 18.91 -7.33
N GLY A 108 11.53 19.09 -6.31
CA GLY A 108 11.91 18.89 -4.90
C GLY A 108 11.83 17.44 -4.42
N ALA A 109 11.18 16.57 -5.20
CA ALA A 109 11.03 15.15 -4.98
C ALA A 109 10.58 14.44 -6.27
N GLY A 110 10.82 13.12 -6.36
CA GLY A 110 10.30 12.24 -7.41
C GLY A 110 8.77 12.31 -7.55
N THR A 111 8.05 12.61 -6.46
CA THR A 111 6.61 12.82 -6.49
C THR A 111 6.16 13.90 -7.48
N MET A 112 6.98 14.95 -7.68
CA MET A 112 6.67 16.06 -8.59
C MET A 112 6.97 15.73 -10.06
N ASN A 113 7.70 14.66 -10.35
CA ASN A 113 7.94 14.26 -11.72
C ASN A 113 6.58 13.89 -12.39
N PRO A 114 6.32 14.29 -13.65
CA PRO A 114 5.11 13.90 -14.38
C PRO A 114 4.85 12.38 -14.40
N LEU A 115 5.93 11.58 -14.35
CA LEU A 115 5.89 10.11 -14.27
C LEU A 115 5.29 9.59 -12.95
N THR A 116 5.23 10.40 -11.91
CA THR A 116 4.47 10.14 -10.68
C THR A 116 3.18 10.93 -10.68
N PHE A 117 3.23 12.26 -10.54
CA PHE A 117 2.05 13.08 -10.23
C PHE A 117 0.91 12.92 -11.23
N LEU A 118 1.19 12.93 -12.54
CA LEU A 118 0.14 12.75 -13.54
C LEU A 118 -0.29 11.27 -13.64
N ARG A 119 0.61 10.32 -13.41
CA ARG A 119 0.34 8.89 -13.61
C ARG A 119 -0.38 8.21 -12.44
N VAL A 120 -0.28 8.75 -11.23
CA VAL A 120 -1.09 8.29 -10.10
C VAL A 120 -2.58 8.60 -10.28
N LEU A 121 -2.92 9.57 -11.15
CA LEU A 121 -4.30 9.95 -11.47
C LEU A 121 -4.97 8.92 -12.38
N GLY A 122 -6.28 8.73 -12.20
CA GLY A 122 -7.15 7.97 -13.10
C GLY A 122 -7.02 6.45 -12.95
N PRO A 123 -7.75 5.68 -13.78
CA PRO A 123 -7.86 4.23 -13.61
C PRO A 123 -6.67 3.44 -14.17
N GLU A 124 -5.79 4.08 -14.95
CA GLU A 124 -4.71 3.38 -15.65
C GLU A 124 -3.66 2.81 -14.67
N PRO A 125 -3.29 1.51 -14.81
CA PRO A 125 -2.21 0.93 -14.03
C PRO A 125 -0.86 1.55 -14.43
N TRP A 126 0.05 1.67 -13.46
CA TRP A 126 1.36 2.29 -13.67
C TRP A 126 2.38 1.83 -12.64
N ASN A 127 3.37 1.07 -13.10
CA ASN A 127 4.54 0.68 -12.30
C ASN A 127 5.79 1.30 -12.90
N VAL A 128 6.48 2.15 -12.16
CA VAL A 128 7.67 2.87 -12.65
C VAL A 128 8.74 2.96 -11.58
N ALA A 129 10.00 2.93 -12.01
CA ALA A 129 11.17 3.16 -11.16
C ALA A 129 12.16 4.08 -11.86
N TYR A 130 12.71 5.07 -11.15
CA TYR A 130 13.67 6.01 -11.73
C TYR A 130 14.49 6.71 -10.64
N VAL A 131 15.62 7.29 -11.05
CA VAL A 131 16.41 8.19 -10.20
C VAL A 131 15.87 9.61 -10.37
N GLU A 132 15.77 10.38 -9.29
CA GLU A 132 15.38 11.78 -9.32
C GLU A 132 16.34 12.66 -8.50
N PRO A 133 17.23 13.42 -9.15
CA PRO A 133 17.98 14.50 -8.51
C PRO A 133 17.01 15.56 -8.00
N SER A 134 16.81 15.59 -6.69
CA SER A 134 15.81 16.41 -6.01
C SER A 134 16.46 17.64 -5.39
N ILE A 135 15.91 18.82 -5.70
CA ILE A 135 16.47 20.13 -5.34
C ILE A 135 15.59 20.81 -4.29
N ARG A 136 16.19 21.08 -3.13
CA ARG A 136 15.60 21.73 -1.95
C ARG A 136 16.47 22.92 -1.52
N PRO A 137 16.22 24.13 -2.04
CA PRO A 137 17.03 25.32 -1.75
C PRO A 137 17.22 25.63 -0.26
N ASP A 138 16.23 25.35 0.58
CA ASP A 138 16.25 25.53 2.05
C ASP A 138 17.19 24.54 2.78
N ASP A 139 17.53 23.42 2.13
CA ASP A 139 18.48 22.43 2.62
C ASP A 139 19.95 22.77 2.34
N SER A 140 20.23 23.94 1.73
CA SER A 140 21.59 24.44 1.45
C SER A 140 22.47 24.52 2.70
N ARG A 141 23.66 23.90 2.69
CA ARG A 141 24.60 23.91 3.84
C ARG A 141 26.08 24.09 3.45
N TYR A 142 26.39 24.62 2.27
CA TYR A 142 27.75 24.85 1.76
C TYR A 142 28.67 23.61 1.78
N GLY A 143 28.09 22.41 1.81
CA GLY A 143 28.85 21.16 1.93
C GLY A 143 29.48 20.90 3.30
N GLU A 144 29.13 21.70 4.32
CA GLU A 144 29.64 21.55 5.70
C GLU A 144 28.81 20.55 6.51
N ASN A 145 27.52 20.39 6.17
CA ASN A 145 26.68 19.39 6.81
C ASN A 145 26.90 18.00 6.20
N PRO A 146 27.05 16.94 7.01
CA PRO A 146 27.30 15.60 6.49
C PRO A 146 26.10 14.95 5.78
N ASN A 147 24.87 15.36 6.10
CA ASN A 147 23.62 14.66 5.74
C ASN A 147 22.57 15.55 5.05
N ARG A 148 22.76 16.87 5.01
CA ARG A 148 21.79 17.83 4.44
C ARG A 148 22.43 18.57 3.27
N LEU A 149 21.74 18.55 2.14
CA LEU A 149 22.21 18.96 0.81
C LEU A 149 21.10 19.73 0.11
N GLN A 150 21.42 20.81 -0.63
CA GLN A 150 20.42 21.42 -1.50
C GLN A 150 20.01 20.53 -2.67
N ARG A 151 20.86 19.59 -3.09
CA ARG A 151 20.53 18.57 -4.09
C ARG A 151 20.93 17.19 -3.59
N HIS A 152 19.95 16.31 -3.46
CA HIS A 152 20.14 14.91 -3.11
C HIS A 152 19.48 14.02 -4.15
N THR A 153 19.77 12.73 -4.13
CA THR A 153 19.35 11.79 -5.17
C THR A 153 18.33 10.83 -4.58
N GLN A 154 17.09 10.96 -5.04
CA GLN A 154 16.05 10.00 -4.73
C GLN A 154 16.11 8.84 -5.71
N PHE A 155 15.85 7.63 -5.24
CA PHE A 155 15.33 6.58 -6.10
C PHE A 155 13.83 6.52 -5.88
N GLN A 156 13.05 6.67 -6.93
CA GLN A 156 11.60 6.79 -6.87
C GLN A 156 10.97 5.54 -7.47
N VAL A 157 9.97 4.99 -6.78
CA VAL A 157 9.15 3.88 -7.27
C VAL A 157 7.68 4.25 -7.09
N ILE A 158 6.88 3.98 -8.11
CA ILE A 158 5.41 3.99 -8.02
C ILE A 158 4.89 2.63 -8.43
N LEU A 159 3.97 2.09 -7.62
CA LEU A 159 3.22 0.86 -7.90
C LEU A 159 1.73 1.19 -7.90
N LYS A 160 1.07 1.02 -9.05
CA LYS A 160 -0.35 1.34 -9.23
C LYS A 160 -1.05 0.26 -10.07
N PRO A 161 -2.07 -0.42 -9.54
CA PRO A 161 -2.54 -0.36 -8.15
C PRO A 161 -1.48 -0.85 -7.15
N ASP A 162 -1.72 -0.63 -5.85
CA ASP A 162 -0.95 -1.34 -4.83
C ASP A 162 -0.98 -2.86 -5.08
N PRO A 163 0.17 -3.57 -5.05
CA PRO A 163 0.23 -5.00 -5.32
C PRO A 163 -0.17 -5.88 -4.12
N GLY A 164 -0.38 -5.32 -2.94
CA GLY A 164 -0.71 -6.04 -1.70
C GLY A 164 0.49 -6.72 -1.02
N ASN A 165 1.72 -6.45 -1.47
CA ASN A 165 2.96 -6.94 -0.85
C ASN A 165 4.11 -5.92 -0.98
N SER A 166 3.76 -4.63 -1.00
CA SER A 166 4.69 -3.55 -1.33
C SER A 166 5.82 -3.39 -0.30
N GLN A 167 5.59 -3.70 0.99
CA GLN A 167 6.66 -3.82 1.99
C GLN A 167 7.66 -4.95 1.68
N ASP A 168 7.19 -6.14 1.30
CA ASP A 168 8.08 -7.26 0.97
C ASP A 168 8.95 -6.94 -0.24
N LEU A 169 8.37 -6.25 -1.24
CA LEU A 169 9.11 -5.77 -2.41
C LEU A 169 10.18 -4.75 -2.01
N PHE A 170 9.91 -3.87 -1.06
CA PHE A 170 10.90 -2.95 -0.52
C PHE A 170 12.02 -3.68 0.24
N ILE A 171 11.69 -4.58 1.19
CA ILE A 171 12.70 -5.32 1.96
C ILE A 171 13.63 -6.15 1.04
N ARG A 172 13.09 -6.76 -0.01
CA ARG A 172 13.89 -7.47 -1.02
C ARG A 172 14.75 -6.54 -1.87
N SER A 173 14.34 -5.28 -2.10
CA SER A 173 15.16 -4.30 -2.81
C SER A 173 16.41 -3.92 -2.01
N LEU A 174 16.30 -3.83 -0.67
CA LEU A 174 17.45 -3.65 0.22
C LEU A 174 18.42 -4.84 0.12
N SER A 175 17.89 -6.05 0.05
CA SER A 175 18.71 -7.25 -0.18
C SER A 175 19.43 -7.21 -1.53
N ALA A 176 18.83 -6.64 -2.58
CA ALA A 176 19.48 -6.44 -3.88
C ALA A 176 20.66 -5.44 -3.81
N LEU A 177 20.61 -4.48 -2.88
CA LEU A 177 21.74 -3.60 -2.56
C LEU A 177 22.85 -4.30 -1.74
N GLY A 178 22.69 -5.58 -1.40
CA GLY A 178 23.62 -6.32 -0.56
C GLY A 178 23.42 -6.09 0.94
N ILE A 179 22.31 -5.49 1.35
CA ILE A 179 21.95 -5.30 2.76
C ILE A 179 21.36 -6.61 3.29
N ASN A 180 22.00 -7.24 4.27
CA ASN A 180 21.37 -8.32 5.02
C ASN A 180 20.44 -7.73 6.06
N VAL A 181 19.15 -7.68 5.75
CA VAL A 181 18.12 -7.07 6.61
C VAL A 181 18.02 -7.68 8.02
N ASN A 182 18.55 -8.88 8.25
CA ASN A 182 18.58 -9.50 9.58
C ASN A 182 19.68 -8.92 10.50
N ASP A 183 20.68 -8.26 9.92
CA ASP A 183 21.80 -7.67 10.66
C ASP A 183 21.52 -6.20 11.05
N HIS A 184 20.39 -5.64 10.60
CA HIS A 184 20.04 -4.23 10.76
C HIS A 184 18.68 -4.07 11.48
N ASP A 185 18.55 -3.00 12.26
CA ASP A 185 17.30 -2.62 12.90
C ASP A 185 16.46 -1.76 11.93
N ILE A 186 15.57 -2.41 11.18
CA ILE A 186 14.67 -1.76 10.23
C ILE A 186 13.31 -1.51 10.89
N ARG A 187 12.91 -0.25 10.98
CA ARG A 187 11.65 0.17 11.62
C ARG A 187 10.79 0.97 10.65
N PHE A 188 9.51 0.62 10.60
CA PHE A 188 8.48 1.38 9.90
C PHE A 188 7.80 2.30 10.92
N VAL A 189 8.18 3.57 10.90
CA VAL A 189 7.68 4.58 11.83
C VAL A 189 6.55 5.32 11.13
N GLU A 190 5.35 5.35 11.73
CA GLU A 190 4.20 6.02 11.14
C GLU A 190 4.52 7.49 10.86
N ASP A 191 4.33 7.90 9.61
CA ASP A 191 4.37 9.30 9.21
C ASP A 191 3.43 9.56 8.04
N ASN A 192 2.71 10.67 8.12
CA ASN A 192 1.73 11.04 7.12
C ASN A 192 2.31 12.09 6.21
N TRP A 193 2.34 11.79 4.91
CA TRP A 193 2.88 12.69 3.93
C TRP A 193 1.81 13.58 3.31
N GLU A 194 2.09 14.88 3.22
CA GLU A 194 1.27 15.85 2.50
C GLU A 194 2.16 16.80 1.68
N SER A 195 1.77 17.05 0.43
CA SER A 195 2.27 18.14 -0.39
C SER A 195 1.16 19.18 -0.61
N PRO A 196 1.21 20.32 0.11
CA PRO A 196 0.25 21.41 -0.05
C PRO A 196 0.20 21.97 -1.46
N VAL A 197 1.34 21.99 -2.17
CA VAL A 197 1.48 22.52 -3.53
C VAL A 197 0.80 21.62 -4.55
N LEU A 198 0.96 20.31 -4.43
CA LEU A 198 0.37 19.35 -5.36
C LEU A 198 -1.08 19.00 -5.02
N GLY A 199 -1.59 19.42 -3.85
CA GLY A 199 -2.87 18.93 -3.34
C GLY A 199 -2.85 17.41 -3.22
N ALA A 200 -1.71 16.85 -2.81
CA ALA A 200 -1.48 15.42 -2.71
C ALA A 200 -1.21 15.05 -1.26
N TRP A 201 -1.77 13.94 -0.81
CA TRP A 201 -1.48 13.39 0.51
C TRP A 201 -1.70 11.89 0.53
N GLY A 202 -1.04 11.25 1.49
CA GLY A 202 -1.14 9.83 1.73
C GLY A 202 -0.82 9.48 3.19
N LEU A 203 -1.08 8.22 3.51
CA LEU A 203 -0.66 7.62 4.79
C LEU A 203 0.51 6.69 4.49
N GLY A 204 1.43 6.52 5.44
CA GLY A 204 2.53 5.60 5.26
C GLY A 204 3.53 5.66 6.39
N TRP A 205 4.81 5.48 6.07
CA TRP A 205 5.87 5.33 7.04
C TRP A 205 7.17 6.00 6.58
N GLU A 206 7.87 6.58 7.54
CA GLU A 206 9.31 6.72 7.44
C GLU A 206 9.97 5.39 7.79
N ILE A 207 10.91 4.96 6.97
CA ILE A 207 11.67 3.74 7.20
C ILE A 207 13.05 4.10 7.72
N TRP A 208 13.33 3.65 8.94
CA TRP A 208 14.58 3.87 9.65
C TRP A 208 15.42 2.60 9.63
N MET A 209 16.71 2.72 9.34
CA MET A 209 17.70 1.65 9.42
C MET A 209 18.84 2.12 10.32
N ASP A 210 19.09 1.41 11.43
CA ASP A 210 20.14 1.71 12.41
C ASP A 210 20.14 3.18 12.90
N GLY A 211 18.96 3.75 13.07
CA GLY A 211 18.79 5.11 13.57
C GLY A 211 18.93 6.21 12.51
N MET A 212 18.93 5.87 11.22
CA MET A 212 18.87 6.82 10.11
C MET A 212 17.65 6.55 9.22
N GLU A 213 16.86 7.57 8.96
CA GLU A 213 15.75 7.52 7.99
C GLU A 213 16.31 7.35 6.56
N ILE A 214 15.99 6.24 5.91
CA ILE A 214 16.52 5.87 4.59
C ILE A 214 15.48 5.90 3.47
N THR A 215 14.19 5.87 3.79
CA THR A 215 13.12 5.78 2.77
C THR A 215 11.81 6.34 3.31
N GLN A 216 11.08 7.05 2.44
CA GLN A 216 9.68 7.38 2.66
C GLN A 216 8.78 6.38 1.92
N PHE A 217 7.73 5.93 2.58
CA PHE A 217 6.72 5.04 2.01
C PHE A 217 5.35 5.73 2.12
N THR A 218 4.59 5.82 1.03
CA THR A 218 3.33 6.59 0.99
C THR A 218 2.26 5.92 0.13
N TYR A 219 1.06 5.69 0.69
CA TYR A 219 -0.15 5.32 -0.05
C TYR A 219 -0.95 6.56 -0.42
N PHE A 220 -0.88 6.99 -1.68
CA PHE A 220 -1.57 8.19 -2.12
C PHE A 220 -3.10 8.04 -2.03
N GLN A 221 -3.72 8.92 -1.25
CA GLN A 221 -5.18 9.00 -1.15
C GLN A 221 -5.74 10.08 -2.08
N GLN A 222 -4.96 11.14 -2.30
CA GLN A 222 -5.29 12.23 -3.21
C GLN A 222 -4.05 12.72 -3.97
N ALA A 223 -4.26 13.22 -5.18
CA ALA A 223 -3.30 14.05 -5.93
C ALA A 223 -4.07 15.09 -6.76
N GLY A 224 -3.55 16.32 -6.89
CA GLY A 224 -4.27 17.40 -7.56
C GLY A 224 -5.59 17.77 -6.86
N SER A 225 -5.70 17.52 -5.56
CA SER A 225 -6.94 17.61 -4.78
C SER A 225 -8.08 16.72 -5.31
N LEU A 226 -7.73 15.62 -5.98
CA LEU A 226 -8.66 14.61 -6.49
C LEU A 226 -8.41 13.28 -5.77
N PRO A 227 -9.47 12.55 -5.38
CA PRO A 227 -9.33 11.21 -4.82
C PRO A 227 -8.78 10.24 -5.86
N LEU A 228 -7.87 9.35 -5.44
CA LEU A 228 -7.32 8.32 -6.30
C LEU A 228 -8.12 7.02 -6.23
N THR A 229 -8.32 6.40 -7.39
CA THR A 229 -8.92 5.06 -7.53
C THR A 229 -8.40 4.46 -8.84
N PRO A 230 -7.51 3.44 -8.79
CA PRO A 230 -6.96 2.79 -7.60
C PRO A 230 -5.94 3.65 -6.85
N VAL A 231 -5.62 3.25 -5.62
CA VAL A 231 -4.54 3.86 -4.83
C VAL A 231 -3.18 3.41 -5.37
N SER A 232 -2.20 4.33 -5.30
CA SER A 232 -0.82 4.09 -5.70
C SER A 232 0.08 4.05 -4.47
N VAL A 233 1.08 3.21 -4.49
CA VAL A 233 2.17 3.20 -3.50
C VAL A 233 3.37 3.93 -4.06
N GLU A 234 3.90 4.83 -3.26
CA GLU A 234 5.17 5.51 -3.48
C GLU A 234 6.22 4.98 -2.50
N ILE A 235 7.40 4.65 -3.05
CA ILE A 235 8.58 4.25 -2.27
C ILE A 235 9.74 5.12 -2.73
N THR A 236 10.27 5.94 -1.83
CA THR A 236 11.26 6.98 -2.14
C THR A 236 12.50 6.79 -1.29
N TYR A 237 13.57 6.28 -1.90
CA TYR A 237 14.83 5.99 -1.24
C TYR A 237 15.73 7.23 -1.19
N GLY A 238 16.33 7.51 -0.03
CA GLY A 238 17.43 8.48 0.09
C GLY A 238 18.77 7.81 -0.16
N LEU A 239 19.27 7.84 -1.40
CA LEU A 239 20.43 7.04 -1.80
C LEU A 239 21.72 7.43 -1.08
N GLU A 240 21.95 8.72 -0.82
CA GLU A 240 23.13 9.17 -0.08
C GLU A 240 23.16 8.57 1.32
N ARG A 241 22.04 8.57 2.03
CA ARG A 241 21.93 8.02 3.39
C ARG A 241 22.18 6.51 3.41
N ILE A 242 21.53 5.77 2.52
CA ILE A 242 21.71 4.31 2.40
C ILE A 242 23.18 3.98 2.12
N LEU A 243 23.82 4.72 1.21
CA LEU A 243 25.21 4.44 0.84
C LEU A 243 26.23 4.92 1.86
N MET A 244 25.93 5.98 2.62
CA MET A 244 26.75 6.36 3.77
C MET A 244 26.84 5.23 4.79
N LEU A 245 25.70 4.60 5.10
CA LEU A 245 25.65 3.43 5.98
C LEU A 245 26.41 2.23 5.37
N LEU A 246 26.12 1.87 4.12
CA LEU A 246 26.71 0.69 3.48
C LEU A 246 28.22 0.79 3.26
N GLN A 247 28.73 1.99 2.96
CA GLN A 247 30.16 2.22 2.76
C GLN A 247 30.87 2.56 4.08
N GLY A 248 30.15 2.71 5.19
CA GLY A 248 30.71 3.04 6.50
C GLY A 248 31.34 4.44 6.55
N VAL A 249 30.75 5.41 5.85
CA VAL A 249 31.24 6.80 5.80
C VAL A 249 30.29 7.76 6.51
N ASP A 250 30.86 8.74 7.21
CA ASP A 250 30.16 9.70 8.07
C ASP A 250 29.71 10.99 7.36
N HIS A 251 30.03 11.14 6.08
CA HIS A 251 29.77 12.37 5.32
C HIS A 251 29.54 12.06 3.85
N PHE A 252 28.53 12.70 3.25
CA PHE A 252 28.15 12.46 1.85
C PHE A 252 29.34 12.58 0.87
N LYS A 253 30.27 13.51 1.09
CA LYS A 253 31.41 13.75 0.19
C LYS A 253 32.38 12.57 0.10
N LYS A 254 32.38 11.68 1.10
CA LYS A 254 33.23 10.50 1.17
C LYS A 254 32.61 9.27 0.49
N ILE A 255 31.35 9.34 0.08
CA ILE A 255 30.69 8.25 -0.66
C ILE A 255 31.49 8.00 -1.95
N ARG A 256 31.84 6.75 -2.23
CA ARG A 256 32.37 6.33 -3.53
C ARG A 256 31.24 6.31 -4.54
N TYR A 257 31.34 7.21 -5.52
CA TYR A 257 30.36 7.32 -6.60
C TYR A 257 30.59 6.25 -7.66
N ALA A 258 31.84 6.12 -8.12
CA ALA A 258 32.32 5.13 -9.06
C ALA A 258 33.74 4.71 -8.66
N ASP A 259 34.34 3.79 -9.42
CA ASP A 259 35.70 3.33 -9.13
C ASP A 259 36.69 4.50 -9.28
N GLY A 260 37.41 4.82 -8.20
CA GLY A 260 38.32 5.97 -8.14
C GLY A 260 37.66 7.37 -8.09
N ILE A 261 36.33 7.48 -7.94
CA ILE A 261 35.62 8.77 -7.90
C ILE A 261 34.71 8.84 -6.68
N THR A 262 34.85 9.89 -5.88
CA THR A 262 33.97 10.20 -4.74
C THR A 262 32.84 11.14 -5.13
N TYR A 263 31.75 11.10 -4.37
CA TYR A 263 30.61 12.02 -4.51
C TYR A 263 31.05 13.47 -4.24
N GLY A 264 32.02 13.67 -3.34
CA GLY A 264 32.60 14.98 -3.06
C GLY A 264 33.31 15.60 -4.26
N GLU A 265 34.11 14.82 -4.98
CA GLU A 265 34.80 15.28 -6.20
C GLU A 265 33.82 15.71 -7.30
N LEU A 266 32.65 15.10 -7.36
CA LEU A 266 31.62 15.45 -8.35
C LEU A 266 30.74 16.63 -7.92
N PHE A 267 30.39 16.72 -6.63
CA PHE A 267 29.25 17.52 -6.19
C PHE A 267 29.49 18.48 -5.03
N LEU A 268 30.66 18.44 -4.38
CA LEU A 268 30.93 19.34 -3.26
C LEU A 268 30.95 20.80 -3.69
N GLU A 269 31.58 21.11 -4.83
CA GLU A 269 31.64 22.50 -5.32
C GLU A 269 30.26 22.97 -5.80
N ASN A 270 29.49 22.10 -6.45
CA ASN A 270 28.09 22.37 -6.79
C ASN A 270 27.27 22.71 -5.55
N GLU A 271 27.40 21.95 -4.45
CA GLU A 271 26.69 22.23 -3.20
C GLU A 271 27.06 23.60 -2.62
N LYS A 272 28.33 23.99 -2.69
CA LYS A 272 28.81 25.31 -2.21
C LYS A 272 28.25 26.46 -3.04
N GLU A 273 28.42 26.41 -4.36
CA GLU A 273 27.99 27.47 -5.25
C GLU A 273 26.46 27.62 -5.24
N MET A 274 25.73 26.50 -5.26
CA MET A 274 24.27 26.53 -5.20
C MET A 274 23.76 26.98 -3.82
N SER A 275 24.45 26.65 -2.73
CA SER A 275 24.11 27.20 -1.40
C SER A 275 24.25 28.72 -1.38
N ALA A 276 25.38 29.25 -1.88
CA ALA A 276 25.60 30.69 -1.99
C ALA A 276 24.53 31.36 -2.87
N TYR A 277 24.19 30.73 -4.00
CA TYR A 277 23.11 31.22 -4.85
C TYR A 277 21.76 31.27 -4.12
N TYR A 278 21.31 30.16 -3.54
CA TYR A 278 19.99 30.07 -2.92
C TYR A 278 19.85 30.89 -1.65
N LEU A 279 20.92 31.06 -0.86
CA LEU A 279 20.86 31.73 0.43
C LEU A 279 21.26 33.21 0.34
N GLU A 280 22.09 33.61 -0.62
CA GLU A 280 22.67 34.97 -0.65
C GLU A 280 22.38 35.70 -1.96
N HIS A 281 22.64 35.07 -3.11
CA HIS A 281 22.81 35.78 -4.37
C HIS A 281 21.60 35.74 -5.32
N ALA A 282 20.64 34.84 -5.13
CA ALA A 282 19.46 34.77 -5.99
C ALA A 282 18.71 36.11 -5.96
N GLY A 283 18.59 36.72 -7.15
CA GLY A 283 17.96 38.03 -7.32
C GLY A 283 16.45 37.93 -7.12
N VAL A 284 15.98 38.28 -5.93
CA VAL A 284 14.57 38.17 -5.51
C VAL A 284 13.59 38.73 -6.55
N ASP A 285 13.84 39.95 -7.05
CA ASP A 285 12.97 40.58 -8.07
C ASP A 285 12.88 39.77 -9.38
N HIS A 286 13.98 39.16 -9.80
CA HIS A 286 14.03 38.32 -11.00
C HIS A 286 13.25 37.03 -10.79
N ILE A 287 13.47 36.36 -9.65
CA ILE A 287 12.79 35.10 -9.31
C ILE A 287 11.29 35.32 -9.10
N HIS A 288 10.89 36.42 -8.49
CA HIS A 288 9.48 36.79 -8.38
C HIS A 288 8.84 36.98 -9.76
N LYS A 289 9.51 37.69 -10.69
CA LYS A 289 9.03 37.82 -12.07
C LYS A 289 8.94 36.46 -12.77
N HIS A 290 9.92 35.58 -12.58
CA HIS A 290 9.86 34.22 -13.11
C HIS A 290 8.66 33.45 -12.58
N PHE A 291 8.38 33.53 -11.28
CA PHE A 291 7.20 32.91 -10.68
C PHE A 291 5.92 33.34 -11.42
N ASP A 292 5.72 34.65 -11.58
CA ASP A 292 4.51 35.19 -12.22
C ASP A 292 4.42 34.80 -13.70
N LEU A 293 5.55 34.82 -14.42
CA LEU A 293 5.61 34.44 -15.84
C LEU A 293 5.32 32.94 -16.06
N PHE A 294 5.90 32.06 -15.24
CA PHE A 294 5.67 30.62 -15.33
C PHE A 294 4.22 30.27 -14.98
N GLU A 295 3.63 30.90 -13.95
CA GLU A 295 2.21 30.73 -13.66
C GLU A 295 1.33 31.18 -14.83
N ALA A 296 1.57 32.37 -15.38
CA ALA A 296 0.78 32.90 -16.48
C ALA A 296 0.85 31.98 -17.71
N GLU A 297 2.03 31.44 -18.02
CA GLU A 297 2.22 30.50 -19.12
C GLU A 297 1.53 29.15 -18.84
N SER A 298 1.59 28.63 -17.60
CA SER A 298 0.86 27.44 -17.20
C SER A 298 -0.66 27.60 -17.44
N ARG A 299 -1.23 28.74 -17.05
CA ARG A 299 -2.65 29.07 -17.29
C ARG A 299 -2.99 29.13 -18.77
N ARG A 300 -2.16 29.82 -19.57
CA ARG A 300 -2.36 29.91 -21.02
C ARG A 300 -2.34 28.53 -21.69
N LEU A 301 -1.47 27.62 -21.24
CA LEU A 301 -1.38 26.26 -21.75
C LEU A 301 -2.56 25.38 -21.33
N LEU A 302 -3.10 25.60 -20.13
CA LEU A 302 -4.36 24.97 -19.68
C LEU A 302 -5.53 25.40 -20.58
N ASP A 303 -5.63 26.69 -20.94
CA ASP A 303 -6.66 27.20 -21.84
C ASP A 303 -6.58 26.59 -23.25
N LEU A 304 -5.36 26.22 -23.68
CA LEU A 304 -5.11 25.50 -24.94
C LEU A 304 -5.34 23.99 -24.85
N GLY A 305 -5.67 23.45 -23.67
CA GLY A 305 -5.88 22.02 -23.47
C GLY A 305 -4.61 21.18 -23.42
N LEU A 306 -3.46 21.77 -23.07
CA LEU A 306 -2.15 21.11 -23.05
C LEU A 306 -1.67 20.84 -21.60
N ALA A 307 -2.14 19.75 -20.99
CA ALA A 307 -1.85 19.43 -19.59
C ALA A 307 -0.36 19.24 -19.26
N ILE A 308 0.39 18.52 -20.10
CA ILE A 308 1.81 18.21 -19.85
C ILE A 308 2.66 19.49 -19.78
N PRO A 309 2.70 20.35 -20.82
CA PRO A 309 3.51 21.56 -20.75
C PRO A 309 2.98 22.56 -19.72
N ALA A 310 1.67 22.58 -19.43
CA ALA A 310 1.15 23.38 -18.32
C ALA A 310 1.71 22.93 -16.97
N TYR A 311 1.85 21.61 -16.77
CA TYR A 311 2.43 21.03 -15.57
C TYR A 311 3.93 21.31 -15.47
N ASP A 312 4.69 21.24 -16.57
CA ASP A 312 6.11 21.61 -16.57
C ASP A 312 6.33 23.07 -16.11
N GLN A 313 5.44 23.99 -16.49
CA GLN A 313 5.49 25.38 -16.02
C GLN A 313 5.13 25.50 -14.54
N LEU A 314 4.22 24.66 -14.02
CA LEU A 314 3.96 24.57 -12.59
C LEU A 314 5.20 24.11 -11.81
N LEU A 315 5.99 23.15 -12.33
CA LEU A 315 7.23 22.71 -11.68
C LEU A 315 8.22 23.87 -11.54
N LYS A 316 8.41 24.65 -12.61
CA LYS A 316 9.25 25.86 -12.59
C LYS A 316 8.72 26.93 -11.63
N THR A 317 7.40 27.09 -11.58
CA THR A 317 6.72 27.98 -10.62
C THR A 317 7.02 27.55 -9.19
N SER A 318 6.97 26.24 -8.90
CA SER A 318 7.30 25.67 -7.60
C SER A 318 8.77 25.84 -7.23
N HIS A 319 9.69 25.65 -8.17
CA HIS A 319 11.10 25.87 -7.91
C HIS A 319 11.41 27.34 -7.64
N ALA A 320 10.84 28.26 -8.44
CA ALA A 320 10.98 29.71 -8.21
C ALA A 320 10.48 30.11 -6.80
N PHE A 321 9.35 29.54 -6.36
CA PHE A 321 8.87 29.73 -4.98
C PHE A 321 9.88 29.23 -3.95
N ASN A 322 10.43 28.02 -4.11
CA ASN A 322 11.40 27.47 -3.16
C ASN A 322 12.66 28.34 -3.03
N VAL A 323 13.11 28.94 -4.15
CA VAL A 323 14.23 29.90 -4.13
C VAL A 323 13.86 31.18 -3.36
N LEU A 324 12.66 31.73 -3.57
CA LEU A 324 12.19 32.90 -2.81
C LEU A 324 12.08 32.61 -1.31
N ASP A 325 11.60 31.41 -0.95
CA ASP A 325 11.44 30.99 0.43
C ASP A 325 12.82 30.81 1.10
N ALA A 326 13.78 30.18 0.41
CA ALA A 326 15.16 30.04 0.90
C ALA A 326 15.88 31.39 1.06
N ARG A 327 15.59 32.38 0.22
CA ARG A 327 16.07 33.75 0.39
C ARG A 327 15.42 34.51 1.55
N GLY A 328 14.45 33.91 2.23
CA GLY A 328 13.73 34.53 3.35
C GLY A 328 12.79 35.66 2.93
N PHE A 329 12.44 35.76 1.64
CA PHE A 329 11.57 36.81 1.13
C PHE A 329 10.09 36.56 1.45
N VAL A 330 9.70 35.29 1.55
CA VAL A 330 8.29 34.90 1.68
C VAL A 330 7.87 34.90 3.15
N GLY A 331 6.99 35.84 3.53
CA GLY A 331 6.35 35.85 4.84
C GLY A 331 5.30 34.74 5.01
N VAL A 332 4.88 34.45 6.25
CA VAL A 332 3.93 33.36 6.55
C VAL A 332 2.59 33.50 5.81
N THR A 333 2.03 34.71 5.76
CA THR A 333 0.77 34.98 5.04
C THR A 333 0.94 34.83 3.53
N GLU A 334 2.10 35.22 3.01
CA GLU A 334 2.39 35.17 1.59
C GLU A 334 2.65 33.74 1.12
N ARG A 335 3.28 32.91 1.95
CA ARG A 335 3.46 31.48 1.71
C ARG A 335 2.14 30.77 1.43
N ALA A 336 1.11 31.05 2.23
CA ALA A 336 -0.23 30.49 2.02
C ALA A 336 -0.83 30.92 0.67
N ARG A 337 -0.60 32.18 0.24
CA ARG A 337 -1.03 32.68 -1.07
C ARG A 337 -0.32 31.95 -2.22
N TYR A 338 1.00 31.77 -2.14
CA TYR A 338 1.77 31.02 -3.13
C TYR A 338 1.29 29.56 -3.23
N PHE A 339 1.11 28.88 -2.10
CA PHE A 339 0.57 27.52 -2.09
C PHE A 339 -0.83 27.44 -2.68
N GLY A 340 -1.71 28.40 -2.40
CA GLY A 340 -3.04 28.47 -3.02
C GLY A 340 -2.99 28.59 -4.54
N ARG A 341 -2.11 29.46 -5.08
CA ARG A 341 -1.90 29.64 -6.53
C ARG A 341 -1.42 28.34 -7.18
N MET A 342 -0.36 27.73 -6.65
CA MET A 342 0.21 26.50 -7.21
C MET A 342 -0.72 25.30 -7.07
N ARG A 343 -1.42 25.15 -5.94
CA ARG A 343 -2.43 24.09 -5.74
C ARG A 343 -3.58 24.20 -6.73
N SER A 344 -4.01 25.42 -7.05
CA SER A 344 -5.02 25.68 -8.07
C SER A 344 -4.54 25.23 -9.46
N LEU A 345 -3.28 25.52 -9.82
CA LEU A 345 -2.68 25.03 -11.07
C LEU A 345 -2.55 23.51 -11.09
N ALA A 346 -2.07 22.90 -10.00
CA ALA A 346 -1.91 21.45 -9.89
C ALA A 346 -3.25 20.72 -10.10
N ARG A 347 -4.32 21.22 -9.48
CA ARG A 347 -5.68 20.71 -9.66
C ARG A 347 -6.15 20.82 -11.11
N GLN A 348 -5.95 21.97 -11.76
CA GLN A 348 -6.36 22.16 -13.16
C GLN A 348 -5.57 21.26 -14.11
N CYS A 349 -4.26 21.12 -13.91
CA CYS A 349 -3.42 20.19 -14.67
C CYS A 349 -3.90 18.74 -14.51
N ALA A 350 -4.21 18.32 -13.27
CA ALA A 350 -4.72 16.98 -12.97
C ALA A 350 -6.08 16.72 -13.64
N GLN A 351 -7.01 17.67 -13.56
CA GLN A 351 -8.34 17.57 -14.19
C GLN A 351 -8.24 17.49 -15.72
N LEU A 352 -7.41 18.33 -16.33
CA LEU A 352 -7.21 18.33 -17.78
C LEU A 352 -6.53 17.03 -18.23
N TRP A 353 -5.51 16.57 -17.51
CA TRP A 353 -4.85 15.30 -17.77
C TRP A 353 -5.84 14.15 -17.76
N LEU A 354 -6.67 14.02 -16.72
CA LEU A 354 -7.70 12.98 -16.62
C LEU A 354 -8.65 13.01 -17.82
N LYS A 355 -9.15 14.20 -18.19
CA LYS A 355 -10.02 14.38 -19.35
C LYS A 355 -9.34 13.92 -20.64
N THR A 356 -8.05 14.24 -20.83
CA THR A 356 -7.27 13.77 -21.98
C THR A 356 -7.11 12.25 -21.98
N ARG A 357 -6.85 11.62 -20.82
CA ARG A 357 -6.71 10.16 -20.72
C ARG A 357 -8.02 9.43 -20.99
N GLU A 358 -9.13 9.97 -20.50
CA GLU A 358 -10.48 9.48 -20.79
C GLU A 358 -10.81 9.59 -22.27
N SER A 359 -10.52 10.73 -22.93
CA SER A 359 -10.78 10.88 -24.37
C SER A 359 -9.94 9.94 -25.24
N LEU A 360 -8.79 9.50 -24.75
CA LEU A 360 -7.94 8.50 -25.39
C LEU A 360 -8.37 7.05 -25.06
N GLY A 361 -9.42 6.86 -24.27
CA GLY A 361 -9.93 5.54 -23.88
C GLY A 361 -9.00 4.77 -22.95
N HIS A 362 -8.21 5.46 -22.11
CA HIS A 362 -7.27 4.85 -21.16
C HIS A 362 -6.32 3.83 -21.82
N PRO A 363 -5.35 4.25 -22.65
CA PRO A 363 -4.56 3.34 -23.48
C PRO A 363 -3.64 2.39 -22.70
N LEU A 364 -3.38 2.60 -21.41
CA LEU A 364 -2.71 1.65 -20.53
C LEU A 364 -3.67 0.63 -19.88
N GLY A 365 -4.95 0.68 -20.25
CA GLY A 365 -6.02 -0.13 -19.68
C GLY A 365 -6.65 0.49 -18.44
N VAL A 366 -7.60 -0.23 -17.84
CA VAL A 366 -8.24 0.14 -16.58
C VAL A 366 -7.84 -0.90 -15.56
N ALA A 367 -7.26 -0.48 -14.44
CA ALA A 367 -6.95 -1.37 -13.35
C ALA A 367 -8.25 -2.06 -12.88
N SER A 368 -8.27 -3.39 -12.96
CA SER A 368 -9.37 -4.19 -12.43
C SER A 368 -9.44 -4.01 -10.92
N GLN A 369 -10.64 -3.80 -10.38
CA GLN A 369 -10.84 -3.91 -8.95
C GLN A 369 -10.51 -5.34 -8.53
N PRO A 370 -9.76 -5.57 -7.44
CA PRO A 370 -9.52 -6.92 -6.98
C PRO A 370 -10.86 -7.59 -6.68
N ASP A 371 -11.06 -8.78 -7.23
CA ASP A 371 -12.26 -9.59 -7.02
C ASP A 371 -12.62 -9.64 -5.54
N HIS A 372 -13.89 -9.36 -5.26
CA HIS A 372 -14.46 -9.26 -3.92
C HIS A 372 -13.90 -10.34 -2.97
N LEU A 373 -13.54 -9.94 -1.75
CA LEU A 373 -13.27 -10.82 -0.60
C LEU A 373 -14.51 -11.62 -0.14
N GLY A 374 -15.50 -11.82 -1.02
CA GLY A 374 -16.67 -12.64 -0.75
C GLY A 374 -16.30 -14.11 -0.89
N PHE A 375 -16.66 -14.92 0.11
CA PHE A 375 -16.67 -16.36 -0.02
C PHE A 375 -17.53 -16.75 -1.22
N ARG A 376 -16.98 -17.46 -2.20
CA ARG A 376 -17.79 -17.97 -3.31
C ARG A 376 -18.73 -19.02 -2.74
N LYS A 377 -19.95 -19.09 -3.27
CA LYS A 377 -20.94 -20.07 -2.77
C LYS A 377 -20.40 -21.50 -2.85
N GLU A 378 -19.63 -21.80 -3.88
CA GLU A 378 -19.00 -23.11 -4.07
C GLU A 378 -18.01 -23.43 -2.95
N ASP A 379 -17.23 -22.44 -2.48
CA ASP A 379 -16.27 -22.63 -1.38
C ASP A 379 -17.01 -22.90 -0.05
N ILE A 380 -18.15 -22.24 0.17
CA ILE A 380 -18.99 -22.45 1.37
C ILE A 380 -19.60 -23.85 1.35
N GLU A 381 -20.13 -24.32 0.23
CA GLU A 381 -20.72 -25.66 0.13
C GLU A 381 -19.69 -26.77 0.40
N GLU A 382 -18.47 -26.65 -0.14
CA GLU A 382 -17.39 -27.60 0.15
C GLU A 382 -16.98 -27.58 1.63
N LEU A 383 -16.95 -26.39 2.26
CA LEU A 383 -16.63 -26.24 3.68
C LEU A 383 -17.73 -26.81 4.58
N LYS A 384 -19.01 -26.72 4.19
CA LYS A 384 -20.13 -27.30 4.97
C LYS A 384 -19.95 -28.80 5.19
N GLU A 385 -19.43 -29.53 4.20
CA GLU A 385 -19.18 -30.98 4.33
C GLU A 385 -18.03 -31.31 5.28
N LYS A 386 -17.07 -30.40 5.44
CA LYS A 386 -15.86 -30.59 6.27
C LYS A 386 -16.05 -30.10 7.70
N VAL A 387 -17.02 -29.22 7.94
CA VAL A 387 -17.33 -28.69 9.27
C VAL A 387 -18.04 -29.77 10.07
N SER A 388 -17.38 -30.27 11.12
CA SER A 388 -17.95 -31.22 12.08
C SER A 388 -19.24 -30.70 12.74
N VAL A 389 -19.95 -31.51 13.52
CA VAL A 389 -21.14 -31.06 14.25
C VAL A 389 -20.75 -30.77 15.70
N GLY A 390 -21.22 -29.65 16.25
CA GLY A 390 -21.03 -29.26 17.66
C GLY A 390 -20.10 -28.06 17.92
N PRO A 391 -20.05 -27.60 19.19
CA PRO A 391 -19.31 -26.40 19.60
C PRO A 391 -17.79 -26.55 19.41
N ARG A 392 -17.14 -25.49 18.95
CA ARG A 392 -15.68 -25.47 18.72
C ARG A 392 -15.06 -24.11 18.92
N THR A 393 -13.74 -24.08 18.94
CA THR A 393 -12.99 -22.83 18.83
C THR A 393 -13.10 -22.24 17.43
N PHE A 394 -13.44 -20.97 17.34
CA PHE A 394 -13.38 -20.16 16.12
C PHE A 394 -12.25 -19.14 16.25
N ILE A 395 -11.42 -19.05 15.22
CA ILE A 395 -10.33 -18.08 15.14
C ILE A 395 -10.57 -17.22 13.91
N LEU A 396 -10.49 -15.91 14.09
CA LEU A 396 -10.47 -14.96 12.98
C LEU A 396 -9.13 -14.24 13.02
N GLU A 397 -8.32 -14.44 12.00
CA GLU A 397 -7.09 -13.67 11.81
C GLU A 397 -7.28 -12.63 10.72
N ILE A 398 -6.85 -11.40 11.01
CA ILE A 398 -6.83 -10.25 10.13
C ILE A 398 -5.37 -9.83 9.99
N GLY A 399 -4.76 -10.10 8.83
CA GLY A 399 -3.43 -9.56 8.52
C GLY A 399 -3.51 -8.05 8.32
N THR A 400 -2.54 -7.27 8.77
CA THR A 400 -2.41 -5.82 8.57
C THR A 400 -1.01 -5.52 8.04
N GLU A 401 -0.80 -4.33 7.45
CA GLU A 401 0.55 -3.83 7.13
C GLU A 401 1.33 -3.56 8.42
N GLU A 402 1.41 -2.30 8.85
CA GLU A 402 2.06 -1.90 10.09
C GLU A 402 1.14 -0.90 10.82
N LEU A 403 0.32 -1.43 11.72
CA LEU A 403 -0.57 -0.64 12.58
C LEU A 403 0.23 0.09 13.66
N PRO A 404 -0.09 1.36 13.95
CA PRO A 404 0.45 2.05 15.12
C PRO A 404 0.14 1.28 16.41
N PRO A 405 1.04 1.24 17.41
CA PRO A 405 0.83 0.48 18.64
C PRO A 405 -0.49 0.82 19.37
N SER A 406 -0.89 2.10 19.38
CA SER A 406 -2.16 2.54 19.95
C SER A 406 -3.37 2.00 19.19
N ASP A 407 -3.26 1.94 17.87
CA ASP A 407 -4.33 1.50 16.98
C ASP A 407 -4.50 -0.01 17.04
N VAL A 408 -3.44 -0.78 17.27
CA VAL A 408 -3.53 -2.23 17.56
C VAL A 408 -4.41 -2.48 18.78
N LEU A 409 -4.17 -1.77 19.89
CA LEU A 409 -4.95 -1.95 21.13
C LEU A 409 -6.40 -1.55 20.93
N ASN A 410 -6.64 -0.41 20.28
CA ASN A 410 -7.98 0.08 19.98
C ASN A 410 -8.75 -0.89 19.06
N ALA A 411 -8.12 -1.33 17.96
CA ALA A 411 -8.70 -2.27 17.02
C ALA A 411 -9.01 -3.63 17.69
N CYS A 412 -8.13 -4.13 18.57
CA CYS A 412 -8.40 -5.35 19.35
C CYS A 412 -9.63 -5.22 20.25
N SER A 413 -9.84 -4.06 20.86
CA SER A 413 -11.02 -3.78 21.68
C SER A 413 -12.29 -3.69 20.83
N GLN A 414 -12.27 -2.89 19.77
CA GLN A 414 -13.39 -2.75 18.84
C GLN A 414 -13.78 -4.10 18.23
N LEU A 415 -12.80 -4.88 17.78
CA LEU A 415 -13.00 -6.18 17.16
C LEU A 415 -13.66 -7.17 18.13
N LYS A 416 -13.25 -7.18 19.41
CA LYS A 416 -13.89 -7.99 20.46
C LYS A 416 -15.37 -7.65 20.60
N ASP A 417 -15.70 -6.36 20.68
CA ASP A 417 -17.07 -5.90 20.87
C ASP A 417 -17.93 -6.15 19.63
N LEU A 418 -17.39 -5.89 18.43
CA LEU A 418 -18.07 -6.14 17.16
C LEU A 418 -18.40 -7.62 16.97
N VAL A 419 -17.47 -8.54 17.27
CA VAL A 419 -17.72 -9.98 17.18
C VAL A 419 -18.76 -10.41 18.21
N LYS A 420 -18.69 -9.95 19.47
CA LYS A 420 -19.71 -10.26 20.49
C LYS A 420 -21.10 -9.79 20.07
N GLN A 421 -21.21 -8.57 19.55
CA GLN A 421 -22.45 -8.00 19.04
C GLN A 421 -22.99 -8.80 17.86
N LEU A 422 -22.13 -9.18 16.91
CA LEU A 422 -22.50 -9.99 15.75
C LEU A 422 -23.02 -11.36 16.18
N LEU A 423 -22.30 -12.09 17.03
CA LEU A 423 -22.70 -13.42 17.50
C LEU A 423 -24.02 -13.36 18.28
N GLY A 424 -24.18 -12.37 19.16
CA GLY A 424 -25.41 -12.16 19.92
C GLY A 424 -26.60 -11.81 19.03
N LYS A 425 -26.44 -10.88 18.09
CA LYS A 425 -27.48 -10.50 17.11
C LYS A 425 -27.92 -11.71 16.28
N GLN A 426 -26.96 -12.55 15.90
CA GLN A 426 -27.20 -13.74 15.08
C GLN A 426 -27.60 -14.97 15.91
N ARG A 427 -27.81 -14.83 17.23
CA ARG A 427 -28.25 -15.92 18.12
C ARG A 427 -27.32 -17.15 18.06
N LEU A 428 -26.03 -16.92 17.85
CA LEU A 428 -25.02 -17.97 17.94
C LEU A 428 -24.55 -18.02 19.39
N ASN A 429 -24.63 -19.19 20.03
CA ASN A 429 -24.07 -19.37 21.36
C ASN A 429 -22.55 -19.52 21.27
N TYR A 430 -21.83 -18.90 22.21
CA TYR A 430 -20.38 -18.90 22.28
C TYR A 430 -19.90 -18.80 23.73
N GLY A 431 -18.66 -19.21 23.97
CA GLY A 431 -17.94 -19.10 25.23
C GLY A 431 -17.20 -17.77 25.38
N ASP A 432 -15.98 -17.80 25.92
CA ASP A 432 -15.17 -16.59 26.07
C ASP A 432 -14.67 -16.06 24.71
N VAL A 433 -14.55 -14.73 24.61
CA VAL A 433 -14.01 -14.04 23.42
C VAL A 433 -12.77 -13.26 23.82
N ARG A 434 -11.64 -13.65 23.24
CA ARG A 434 -10.34 -13.02 23.46
C ARG A 434 -9.84 -12.40 22.16
N THR A 435 -9.10 -11.32 22.28
CA THR A 435 -8.41 -10.69 21.16
C THR A 435 -6.94 -10.50 21.50
N CYS A 436 -6.08 -10.69 20.52
CA CYS A 436 -4.67 -10.37 20.59
C CYS A 436 -4.26 -9.70 19.28
N GLY A 437 -3.20 -8.89 19.33
CA GLY A 437 -2.77 -8.14 18.18
C GLY A 437 -1.28 -7.83 18.20
N THR A 438 -0.73 -7.72 17.02
CA THR A 438 0.57 -7.14 16.68
C THR A 438 0.33 -6.08 15.61
N PRO A 439 1.31 -5.21 15.29
CA PRO A 439 1.18 -4.26 14.19
C PRO A 439 0.75 -4.87 12.85
N ARG A 440 1.05 -6.15 12.61
CA ARG A 440 0.77 -6.84 11.35
C ARG A 440 -0.39 -7.84 11.41
N ARG A 441 -0.99 -8.06 12.58
CA ARG A 441 -2.00 -9.11 12.78
C ARG A 441 -2.95 -8.74 13.91
N LEU A 442 -4.24 -8.84 13.67
CA LEU A 442 -5.27 -8.84 14.71
C LEU A 442 -5.95 -10.20 14.72
N VAL A 443 -6.16 -10.77 15.90
CA VAL A 443 -6.74 -12.11 16.06
C VAL A 443 -7.89 -12.05 17.05
N VAL A 444 -8.99 -12.71 16.69
CA VAL A 444 -10.09 -13.05 17.61
C VAL A 444 -10.10 -14.54 17.85
N HIS A 445 -10.24 -14.93 19.10
CA HIS A 445 -10.42 -16.30 19.53
C HIS A 445 -11.73 -16.42 20.30
N VAL A 446 -12.67 -17.20 19.77
CA VAL A 446 -13.98 -17.47 20.35
C VAL A 446 -14.04 -18.93 20.78
N GLU A 447 -14.15 -19.18 22.08
CA GLU A 447 -14.30 -20.54 22.60
C GLU A 447 -15.72 -21.06 22.39
N ASN A 448 -15.89 -22.38 22.22
CA ASN A 448 -17.18 -23.07 22.22
C ASN A 448 -18.28 -22.42 21.34
N LEU A 449 -17.92 -21.90 20.17
CA LEU A 449 -18.87 -21.37 19.21
C LEU A 449 -19.72 -22.51 18.65
N CYS A 450 -21.04 -22.43 18.83
CA CYS A 450 -22.00 -23.37 18.29
C CYS A 450 -22.03 -23.32 16.76
N ASP A 451 -22.25 -24.47 16.14
CA ASP A 451 -22.30 -24.67 14.69
C ASP A 451 -23.60 -24.17 14.04
N LYS A 452 -24.63 -23.87 14.83
CA LYS A 452 -25.94 -23.36 14.37
C LYS A 452 -26.50 -22.29 15.28
N GLN A 453 -27.32 -21.41 14.69
CA GLN A 453 -28.12 -20.46 15.43
C GLN A 453 -29.12 -21.16 16.35
N VAL A 454 -29.37 -20.57 17.52
CA VAL A 454 -30.46 -21.01 18.39
C VAL A 454 -31.79 -20.79 17.66
N ALA A 455 -32.63 -21.81 17.65
CA ALA A 455 -33.96 -21.75 17.06
C ALA A 455 -34.79 -20.63 17.71
N ASN A 456 -35.42 -19.80 16.89
CA ASN A 456 -36.22 -18.68 17.35
C ASN A 456 -37.69 -18.88 16.93
N GLN A 457 -38.61 -18.62 17.85
CA GLN A 457 -40.04 -18.58 17.55
C GLN A 457 -40.48 -17.13 17.45
N VAL A 458 -40.96 -16.73 16.27
CA VAL A 458 -41.42 -15.36 16.00
C VAL A 458 -42.93 -15.37 15.85
N GLU A 459 -43.61 -14.44 16.54
CA GLU A 459 -45.03 -14.19 16.33
C GLU A 459 -45.20 -13.30 15.09
N VAL A 460 -45.77 -13.87 14.02
CA VAL A 460 -45.99 -13.16 12.76
C VAL A 460 -47.44 -12.71 12.69
N ARG A 461 -47.65 -11.41 12.47
CA ARG A 461 -48.99 -10.83 12.27
C ARG A 461 -49.52 -11.16 10.87
N GLY A 462 -50.72 -11.70 10.83
CA GLY A 462 -51.44 -12.05 9.61
C GLY A 462 -52.54 -11.04 9.25
N PRO A 463 -53.45 -11.41 8.34
CA PRO A 463 -54.58 -10.58 7.95
C PRO A 463 -55.56 -10.32 9.12
N PRO A 464 -56.45 -9.32 9.03
CA PRO A 464 -57.54 -9.14 9.98
C PRO A 464 -58.37 -10.42 10.09
N ALA A 465 -58.88 -10.73 11.29
CA ALA A 465 -59.69 -11.92 11.55
C ALA A 465 -60.93 -11.98 10.64
N SER A 466 -61.52 -10.82 10.31
CA SER A 466 -62.64 -10.67 9.36
C SER A 466 -62.31 -11.05 7.92
N LYS A 467 -61.02 -11.12 7.55
CA LYS A 467 -60.56 -11.61 6.24
C LYS A 467 -59.96 -13.01 6.33
N ALA A 468 -59.55 -13.43 7.52
CA ALA A 468 -58.95 -14.74 7.77
C ALA A 468 -60.00 -15.85 7.94
N PHE A 469 -61.20 -15.51 8.41
CA PHE A 469 -62.31 -16.44 8.59
C PHE A 469 -63.57 -15.91 7.88
N ASP A 470 -64.39 -16.81 7.35
CA ASP A 470 -65.70 -16.48 6.77
C ASP A 470 -66.79 -16.35 7.86
N GLU A 471 -68.03 -16.06 7.44
CA GLU A 471 -69.19 -15.88 8.33
C GLU A 471 -69.57 -17.16 9.09
N GLU A 472 -69.12 -18.33 8.63
CA GLU A 472 -69.34 -19.65 9.23
C GLU A 472 -68.17 -20.05 10.15
N GLY A 473 -67.10 -19.24 10.21
CA GLY A 473 -65.92 -19.46 11.03
C GLY A 473 -64.85 -20.34 10.37
N ASN A 474 -65.00 -20.70 9.10
CA ASN A 474 -64.01 -21.49 8.37
C ASN A 474 -62.83 -20.63 7.87
N PRO A 475 -61.60 -21.17 7.82
CA PRO A 475 -60.45 -20.42 7.32
C PRO A 475 -60.58 -20.10 5.83
N THR A 476 -60.36 -18.84 5.45
CA THR A 476 -60.37 -18.43 4.05
C THR A 476 -59.04 -18.74 3.36
N LYS A 477 -58.99 -18.63 2.03
CA LYS A 477 -57.74 -18.69 1.25
C LYS A 477 -56.65 -17.71 1.76
N ALA A 478 -57.05 -16.60 2.40
CA ALA A 478 -56.10 -15.67 2.99
C ALA A 478 -55.43 -16.24 4.25
N ALA A 479 -56.17 -16.96 5.11
CA ALA A 479 -55.61 -17.66 6.25
C ALA A 479 -54.75 -18.86 5.83
N GLU A 480 -55.20 -19.63 4.82
CA GLU A 480 -54.44 -20.75 4.27
C GLU A 480 -53.12 -20.29 3.64
N GLY A 481 -53.17 -19.25 2.80
CA GLY A 481 -51.98 -18.67 2.18
C GLY A 481 -51.00 -18.09 3.20
N PHE A 482 -51.52 -17.47 4.28
CA PHE A 482 -50.71 -16.97 5.39
C PHE A 482 -50.03 -18.12 6.16
N CYS A 483 -50.74 -19.20 6.47
CA CYS A 483 -50.16 -20.37 7.13
C CYS A 483 -49.11 -21.06 6.26
N ARG A 484 -49.39 -21.23 4.96
CA ARG A 484 -48.46 -21.84 3.99
C ARG A 484 -47.17 -21.02 3.85
N LYS A 485 -47.28 -19.69 3.80
CA LYS A 485 -46.12 -18.79 3.73
C LYS A 485 -45.18 -18.94 4.94
N ASN A 486 -45.74 -19.21 6.11
CA ASN A 486 -44.98 -19.30 7.36
C ASN A 486 -44.66 -20.76 7.77
N GLY A 487 -45.03 -21.75 6.96
CA GLY A 487 -44.72 -23.17 7.20
C GLY A 487 -45.39 -23.78 8.45
N VAL A 488 -46.54 -23.25 8.87
CA VAL A 488 -47.27 -23.68 10.09
C VAL A 488 -48.65 -24.23 9.76
N PRO A 489 -49.19 -25.20 10.52
CA PRO A 489 -50.53 -25.70 10.29
C PRO A 489 -51.60 -24.68 10.71
N LEU A 490 -52.75 -24.68 10.03
CA LEU A 490 -53.89 -23.78 10.29
C LEU A 490 -54.36 -23.80 11.76
N SER A 491 -54.22 -24.93 12.45
CA SER A 491 -54.54 -25.08 13.87
C SER A 491 -53.65 -24.23 14.81
N SER A 492 -52.56 -23.66 14.30
CA SER A 492 -51.64 -22.81 15.06
C SER A 492 -52.03 -21.33 15.06
N LEU A 493 -53.08 -20.97 14.32
CA LEU A 493 -53.61 -19.61 14.28
C LEU A 493 -54.28 -19.27 15.61
N TYR A 494 -53.93 -18.13 16.18
CA TYR A 494 -54.65 -17.53 17.28
C TYR A 494 -54.97 -16.08 16.96
N ARG A 495 -56.03 -15.55 17.57
CA ARG A 495 -56.49 -14.18 17.34
C ARG A 495 -55.97 -13.27 18.44
N ARG A 496 -55.61 -12.04 18.07
CA ARG A 496 -55.19 -11.01 19.01
C ARG A 496 -55.73 -9.66 18.56
N VAL A 497 -56.32 -8.92 19.49
CA VAL A 497 -56.84 -7.57 19.23
C VAL A 497 -55.69 -6.57 19.33
N GLU A 498 -55.48 -5.80 18.25
CA GLU A 498 -54.57 -4.65 18.22
C GLU A 498 -55.37 -3.39 17.88
N GLY A 499 -55.52 -2.51 18.86
CA GLY A 499 -56.33 -1.29 18.72
C GLY A 499 -57.81 -1.63 18.50
N LYS A 500 -58.35 -1.27 17.33
CA LYS A 500 -59.76 -1.51 16.95
C LYS A 500 -59.96 -2.72 16.03
N THR A 501 -58.90 -3.46 15.71
CA THR A 501 -58.95 -4.54 14.71
C THR A 501 -58.36 -5.82 15.29
N GLU A 502 -59.10 -6.92 15.14
CA GLU A 502 -58.61 -8.26 15.49
C GLU A 502 -57.80 -8.82 14.32
N TYR A 503 -56.59 -9.30 14.59
CA TYR A 503 -55.71 -9.93 13.60
C TYR A 503 -55.44 -11.38 13.99
N VAL A 504 -55.16 -12.22 12.99
CA VAL A 504 -54.63 -13.56 13.24
C VAL A 504 -53.11 -13.53 13.37
N TYR A 505 -52.57 -14.38 14.22
CA TYR A 505 -51.16 -14.54 14.47
C TYR A 505 -50.76 -16.01 14.40
N VAL A 506 -49.51 -16.26 14.05
CA VAL A 506 -48.88 -17.58 14.15
C VAL A 506 -47.53 -17.46 14.83
N ARG A 507 -47.13 -18.53 15.54
CA ARG A 507 -45.75 -18.71 15.97
C ARG A 507 -45.00 -19.47 14.90
N ALA A 508 -44.25 -18.75 14.07
CA ALA A 508 -43.40 -19.35 13.05
C ALA A 508 -42.01 -19.66 13.65
N VAL A 509 -41.45 -20.82 13.32
CA VAL A 509 -40.06 -21.14 13.66
C VAL A 509 -39.18 -20.56 12.56
N GLU A 510 -38.29 -19.64 12.92
CA GLU A 510 -37.23 -19.22 12.01
C GLU A 510 -36.23 -20.37 11.85
N PRO A 511 -35.95 -20.82 10.61
CA PRO A 511 -34.98 -21.90 10.39
C PRO A 511 -33.60 -21.47 10.86
N SER A 512 -32.96 -22.30 11.70
CA SER A 512 -31.60 -22.07 12.16
C SER A 512 -30.61 -22.20 11.01
N ARG A 513 -29.76 -21.19 10.80
CA ARG A 513 -28.67 -21.24 9.83
C ARG A 513 -27.39 -21.77 10.46
N LEU A 514 -26.48 -22.29 9.62
CA LEU A 514 -25.14 -22.69 10.06
C LEU A 514 -24.32 -21.44 10.42
N ALA A 515 -23.51 -21.54 11.47
CA ALA A 515 -22.60 -20.48 11.88
C ALA A 515 -21.67 -20.06 10.72
N LEU A 516 -21.17 -21.03 9.95
CA LEU A 516 -20.34 -20.79 8.78
C LEU A 516 -21.01 -19.85 7.76
N GLU A 517 -22.27 -20.08 7.42
CA GLU A 517 -23.01 -19.26 6.46
C GLU A 517 -23.19 -17.83 6.98
N VAL A 518 -23.65 -17.73 8.23
CA VAL A 518 -23.92 -16.44 8.88
C VAL A 518 -22.66 -15.61 9.01
N LEU A 519 -21.55 -16.23 9.45
CA LEU A 519 -20.27 -15.56 9.63
C LEU A 519 -19.67 -15.13 8.29
N SER A 520 -19.75 -15.99 7.27
CA SER A 520 -19.24 -15.66 5.92
C SER A 520 -19.96 -14.44 5.31
N GLU A 521 -21.24 -14.25 5.62
CA GLU A 521 -22.04 -13.12 5.15
C GLU A 521 -21.86 -11.85 5.99
N GLU A 522 -21.86 -11.97 7.32
CA GLU A 522 -21.99 -10.81 8.22
C GLU A 522 -20.64 -10.29 8.73
N LEU A 523 -19.59 -11.13 8.80
CA LEU A 523 -18.27 -10.70 9.29
C LEU A 523 -17.68 -9.55 8.48
N PRO A 524 -17.69 -9.55 7.13
CA PRO A 524 -17.11 -8.44 6.37
C PRO A 524 -17.73 -7.08 6.73
N SER A 525 -19.06 -7.03 6.91
CA SER A 525 -19.76 -5.81 7.32
C SER A 525 -19.45 -5.41 8.76
N ALA A 526 -19.23 -6.38 9.66
CA ALA A 526 -18.81 -6.09 11.03
C ALA A 526 -17.38 -5.53 11.07
N LEU A 527 -16.45 -6.13 10.33
CA LEU A 527 -15.05 -5.70 10.26
C LEU A 527 -14.90 -4.31 9.65
N ALA A 528 -15.72 -3.97 8.65
CA ALA A 528 -15.74 -2.63 8.06
C ALA A 528 -16.15 -1.50 9.04
N LYS A 529 -16.64 -1.83 10.24
CA LYS A 529 -16.98 -0.86 11.28
C LYS A 529 -15.82 -0.50 12.20
N ILE A 530 -14.69 -1.19 12.10
CA ILE A 530 -13.49 -0.82 12.87
C ILE A 530 -13.07 0.57 12.43
N SER A 531 -13.00 1.48 13.39
CA SER A 531 -12.70 2.89 13.16
C SER A 531 -11.30 3.25 13.61
N PHE A 532 -10.61 4.06 12.81
CA PHE A 532 -9.29 4.60 13.10
C PHE A 532 -9.34 6.13 13.02
N PRO A 533 -8.48 6.85 13.77
CA PRO A 533 -8.41 8.31 13.72
C PRO A 533 -8.18 8.87 12.30
N LYS A 534 -7.35 8.17 11.52
CA LYS A 534 -7.16 8.39 10.08
C LYS A 534 -7.28 7.04 9.37
N SER A 535 -7.94 7.05 8.22
CA SER A 535 -8.17 5.83 7.44
C SER A 535 -7.69 6.02 6.01
N MET A 536 -7.05 4.99 5.45
CA MET A 536 -6.71 4.90 4.04
C MET A 536 -7.74 4.05 3.31
N ARG A 537 -7.94 4.32 2.03
CA ARG A 537 -8.55 3.39 1.09
C ARG A 537 -7.43 2.55 0.48
N TRP A 538 -7.65 1.24 0.47
CA TRP A 538 -6.74 0.28 -0.15
C TRP A 538 -7.37 -0.27 -1.44
N ASN A 539 -8.68 -0.49 -1.42
CA ASN A 539 -9.51 -0.94 -2.55
C ASN A 539 -10.84 -0.16 -2.60
N SER A 540 -11.52 -0.25 -3.74
CA SER A 540 -12.72 0.50 -4.13
C SER A 540 -13.93 0.38 -3.20
N GLU A 541 -14.02 -0.65 -2.36
CA GLU A 541 -15.24 -0.94 -1.59
C GLU A 541 -15.06 -1.09 -0.08
N VAL A 542 -13.83 -1.20 0.42
CA VAL A 542 -13.59 -1.37 1.87
C VAL A 542 -13.07 -0.07 2.47
N CYS A 543 -14.01 0.75 2.94
CA CYS A 543 -13.73 1.82 3.88
C CYS A 543 -13.59 1.23 5.29
N ALA A 544 -12.41 0.72 5.57
CA ALA A 544 -11.81 0.53 6.90
C ALA A 544 -10.79 -0.59 6.76
N ALA A 545 -9.51 -0.22 6.63
CA ALA A 545 -8.43 -0.85 7.40
C ALA A 545 -7.07 -0.39 6.89
N VAL A 546 -6.13 -0.38 7.83
CA VAL A 546 -4.76 -0.76 7.55
C VAL A 546 -4.78 -2.16 6.96
N ALA A 547 -4.54 -2.23 5.65
CA ALA A 547 -4.37 -3.40 4.78
C ALA A 547 -4.79 -4.78 5.33
N ILE A 548 -6.06 -5.16 5.18
CA ILE A 548 -6.48 -6.53 5.51
C ILE A 548 -6.03 -7.51 4.42
N TYR A 549 -4.96 -8.27 4.66
CA TYR A 549 -4.36 -9.15 3.65
C TYR A 549 -4.96 -10.55 3.55
N SER A 550 -5.54 -11.03 4.63
CA SER A 550 -6.09 -12.37 4.72
C SER A 550 -7.08 -12.41 5.86
N ILE A 551 -8.22 -13.04 5.59
CA ILE A 551 -9.14 -13.54 6.61
C ILE A 551 -8.94 -15.05 6.59
N SER A 552 -8.27 -15.58 7.61
CA SER A 552 -8.21 -17.03 7.85
C SER A 552 -9.23 -17.36 8.94
N VAL A 553 -10.12 -18.31 8.63
CA VAL A 553 -11.19 -18.83 9.50
C VAL A 553 -10.88 -20.27 9.88
#